data_AF-M7NWI6-F1
#
_entry.id   AF-M7NWI6-F1
#
_cell.length_a   1.000
_cell.length_b   1.000
_cell.length_c   1.000
_cell.angle_alpha   90.00
_cell.angle_beta   90.00
_cell.angle_gamma   90.00
#
_symmetry.space_group_name_H-M   'P 1'
#
loop_
_entity.id
_entity.type
_entity.pdbx_description
1 polymer ?
#
loop_
_entity_poly.entity_id
_entity_poly.type
_entity_poly.pdbx_seq_one_letter_code
_entity_poly.pdbx_strand_id
1 'polypeptide(L)' 'MVENHQLFPKHVWSPSGGWWCQPRKWKSNTAICIAGISLIVFWVWKTSVEKEWRYNKPSGWIPSLLWSKGLKEQNRN' A
#
# COMPACT_ATOMS: atom_id res chain seq x y z
N MET A 1 -13.98 45.87 5.03
CA MET A 1 -12.67 45.18 5.05
C MET A 1 -12.53 44.46 3.73
N VAL A 2 -11.60 44.90 2.90
CA VAL A 2 -11.48 44.48 1.49
C VAL A 2 -11.10 43.00 1.44
N GLU A 3 -11.96 42.17 0.83
CA GLU A 3 -11.67 40.76 0.56
C GLU A 3 -10.49 40.68 -0.42
N ASN A 4 -9.32 40.34 0.11
CA ASN A 4 -8.14 40.06 -0.72
C ASN A 4 -8.39 38.76 -1.48
N HIS A 5 -8.96 38.86 -2.67
CA HIS A 5 -9.13 37.80 -3.65
C HIS A 5 -7.77 37.12 -3.89
N GLN A 6 -7.56 35.96 -3.25
CA GLN A 6 -6.28 35.24 -3.29
C GLN A 6 -5.85 34.97 -4.74
N LEU A 7 -4.66 35.44 -5.08
CA LEU A 7 -4.01 35.36 -6.40
C LEU A 7 -3.50 33.93 -6.67
N PHE A 8 -4.39 32.95 -6.86
CA PHE A 8 -4.00 31.65 -7.38
C PHE A 8 -4.80 31.27 -8.63
N PRO A 9 -4.13 30.79 -9.69
CA PRO A 9 -4.78 30.52 -10.96
C PRO A 9 -5.66 29.26 -10.86
N LYS A 10 -6.98 29.44 -10.94
CA LYS A 10 -7.99 28.38 -10.77
C LYS A 10 -7.99 27.33 -11.89
N HIS A 11 -7.42 27.66 -13.04
CA HIS A 11 -7.40 26.80 -14.23
C HIS A 11 -6.08 26.03 -14.41
N VAL A 12 -5.11 26.22 -13.50
CA VAL A 12 -3.85 25.48 -13.54
C VAL A 12 -4.06 24.14 -12.85
N TRP A 13 -3.83 23.06 -13.58
CA TRP A 13 -3.88 21.70 -13.06
C TRP A 13 -2.46 21.16 -12.86
N SER A 14 -2.26 20.42 -11.78
CA SER A 14 -1.01 19.72 -11.48
C SER A 14 -1.37 18.30 -11.02
N PRO A 15 -0.58 17.29 -11.41
CA PRO A 15 -0.86 15.90 -11.06
C PRO A 15 -0.88 15.64 -9.54
N SER A 16 -0.11 16.40 -8.78
CA SER A 16 -0.03 16.31 -7.31
C SER A 16 -1.14 17.10 -6.60
N GLY A 17 -1.95 17.86 -7.34
CA GLY A 17 -2.83 18.90 -6.82
C GLY A 17 -2.23 20.31 -6.91
N GLY A 18 -3.07 21.29 -6.63
CA GLY A 18 -2.72 22.71 -6.55
C GLY A 18 -2.65 23.25 -5.11
N TRP A 19 -2.73 24.56 -5.00
CA TRP A 19 -2.54 25.28 -3.74
C TRP A 19 -3.72 25.07 -2.77
N TRP A 20 -3.45 24.57 -1.56
CA TRP A 20 -4.44 24.19 -0.54
C TRP A 20 -5.59 23.31 -1.05
N CYS A 21 -5.26 22.24 -1.79
CA CYS A 21 -6.27 21.32 -2.30
C CYS A 21 -7.08 20.62 -1.21
N GLN A 22 -8.39 20.93 -1.15
CA GLN A 22 -9.37 20.21 -0.33
C GLN A 22 -10.50 19.66 -1.21
N PRO A 23 -10.28 18.53 -1.91
CA PRO A 23 -11.31 17.94 -2.76
C PRO A 23 -12.47 17.41 -1.90
N ARG A 24 -13.71 17.71 -2.33
CA ARG A 24 -14.95 17.36 -1.59
C ARG A 24 -15.11 15.85 -1.32
N LYS A 25 -14.48 14.99 -2.12
CA LYS A 25 -14.59 13.52 -2.05
C LYS A 25 -13.26 12.82 -1.68
N TRP A 26 -12.35 13.51 -0.99
CA TRP A 26 -11.03 12.96 -0.65
C TRP A 26 -11.12 11.57 0.02
N LYS A 27 -12.05 11.36 0.96
CA LYS A 27 -12.22 10.09 1.68
C LYS A 27 -12.49 8.91 0.75
N SER A 28 -13.45 9.06 -0.16
CA SER A 28 -13.84 8.00 -1.10
C SER A 28 -12.71 7.70 -2.08
N ASN A 29 -12.03 8.74 -2.59
CA ASN A 29 -10.92 8.57 -3.52
C ASN A 29 -9.76 7.82 -2.86
N THR A 30 -9.40 8.21 -1.62
CA THR A 30 -8.36 7.51 -0.85
C THR A 30 -8.75 6.07 -0.54
N ALA A 31 -10.02 5.80 -0.22
CA ALA A 31 -10.50 4.44 0.01
C ALA A 31 -10.34 3.55 -1.23
N ILE A 32 -10.65 4.07 -2.42
CA ILE A 32 -10.45 3.34 -3.69
C ILE A 32 -8.97 3.06 -3.93
N CYS A 33 -8.10 4.05 -3.71
CA CYS A 33 -6.65 3.86 -3.85
C CYS A 33 -6.11 2.79 -2.89
N ILE A 34 -6.49 2.85 -1.61
CA ILE A 34 -6.08 1.85 -0.61
C ILE A 34 -6.59 0.46 -1.00
N ALA A 35 -7.83 0.34 -1.46
CA ALA A 35 -8.40 -0.93 -1.89
C ALA A 35 -7.62 -1.52 -3.08
N GLY A 36 -7.31 -0.71 -4.09
CA GLY A 36 -6.51 -1.12 -5.25
C GLY A 36 -5.10 -1.57 -4.86
N ILE A 37 -4.40 -0.77 -4.04
CA ILE A 37 -3.06 -1.10 -3.55
C ILE A 37 -3.09 -2.41 -2.75
N SER A 38 -4.06 -2.57 -1.85
CA SER A 38 -4.18 -3.76 -1.00
C SER A 38 -4.41 -5.03 -1.82
N LEU A 39 -5.21 -4.96 -2.87
CA LEU A 39 -5.46 -6.09 -3.78
C LEU A 39 -4.17 -6.52 -4.48
N ILE A 40 -3.40 -5.56 -5.01
CA ILE A 40 -2.13 -5.85 -5.68
C ILE A 40 -1.12 -6.44 -4.69
N VAL A 41 -0.97 -5.82 -3.51
CA VAL A 41 -0.07 -6.30 -2.46
C VAL A 41 -0.44 -7.71 -2.03
N PHE A 42 -1.72 -8.01 -1.87
CA PHE A 42 -2.19 -9.36 -1.51
C PHE A 42 -1.81 -10.39 -2.57
N TRP A 43 -2.00 -10.08 -3.85
CA TRP A 43 -1.61 -10.96 -4.95
C TRP A 43 -0.10 -11.22 -4.98
N VAL A 44 0.69 -10.14 -4.89
CA VAL A 44 2.16 -10.24 -4.85
C VAL A 44 2.61 -11.06 -3.63
N TRP A 45 2.03 -10.83 -2.46
CA TRP A 45 2.31 -11.60 -1.26
C TRP A 45 2.03 -13.09 -1.49
N LYS A 46 0.84 -13.43 -1.98
CA LYS A 46 0.43 -14.82 -2.25
C LYS A 46 1.43 -15.52 -3.19
N THR A 47 1.79 -14.86 -4.30
CA THR A 47 2.78 -15.40 -5.25
C THR A 47 4.18 -15.48 -4.64
N SER A 48 4.59 -14.50 -3.84
CA SER A 48 5.89 -14.50 -3.17
C SER A 48 6.02 -15.70 -2.23
N VAL A 49 5.00 -15.98 -1.42
CA VAL A 49 4.98 -17.12 -0.49
C VAL A 49 5.01 -18.46 -1.23
N GLU A 50 4.38 -18.55 -2.40
CA GLU A 50 4.38 -19.77 -3.22
C GLU A 50 5.73 -20.04 -3.88
N LYS A 51 6.47 -18.99 -4.22
CA LYS A 51 7.80 -19.09 -4.85
C LYS A 51 8.94 -19.13 -3.83
N GLU A 52 8.64 -18.97 -2.55
CA GLU A 52 9.63 -18.92 -1.49
C GLU A 52 10.21 -20.32 -1.22
N TRP A 53 11.47 -20.52 -1.57
CA TRP A 53 12.23 -21.74 -1.26
C TRP A 53 13.43 -21.41 -0.36
N ARG A 54 13.69 -22.27 0.64
CA ARG A 54 14.83 -22.13 1.56
C ARG A 54 15.60 -23.44 1.66
N TYR A 55 16.92 -23.37 1.46
CA TYR A 55 17.80 -24.52 1.63
C TYR A 55 18.06 -24.86 3.10
N ASN A 56 18.18 -23.84 3.96
CA ASN A 56 18.46 -23.99 5.38
C ASN A 56 17.26 -23.54 6.22
N LYS A 57 16.99 -24.27 7.31
CA LYS A 57 16.02 -23.85 8.33
C LYS A 57 16.56 -22.61 9.07
N PRO A 58 15.69 -21.67 9.46
CA PRO A 58 16.10 -20.53 10.27
C PRO A 58 16.54 -21.02 11.66
N SER A 59 17.59 -20.43 12.21
CA SER A 59 18.12 -20.78 13.54
C SER A 59 17.33 -20.17 14.70
N GLY A 60 16.42 -19.22 14.42
CA GLY A 60 15.60 -18.53 15.41
C GLY A 60 14.25 -18.09 14.83
N TRP A 61 13.43 -17.46 15.67
CA TRP A 61 12.12 -16.99 15.26
C TRP A 61 12.24 -15.77 14.32
N ILE A 62 11.53 -15.82 13.20
CA ILE A 62 11.46 -14.76 12.19
C ILE A 62 9.99 -14.57 11.80
N PRO A 63 9.49 -13.33 11.58
CA PRO A 63 8.08 -13.08 11.28
C PRO A 63 7.53 -13.88 10.08
N SER A 64 8.37 -14.16 9.08
CA SER A 64 7.98 -14.92 7.89
C SER A 64 7.57 -16.37 8.18
N LEU A 65 7.92 -16.91 9.35
CA LEU A 65 7.43 -18.21 9.82
C LEU A 65 5.90 -18.29 9.88
N LEU A 66 5.22 -17.17 10.10
CA LEU A 66 3.75 -17.13 10.24
C LEU A 66 3.03 -17.47 8.92
N TRP A 67 3.64 -17.23 7.77
CA TRP A 67 3.00 -17.36 6.46
C TRP A 67 3.76 -18.20 5.43
N SER A 68 5.05 -18.46 5.62
CA SER A 68 5.86 -19.27 4.70
C SER A 68 5.42 -20.74 4.69
N LYS A 69 5.02 -21.28 3.53
CA LYS A 69 4.53 -22.67 3.40
C LYS A 69 5.64 -23.70 3.68
N GLY A 70 6.83 -23.50 3.12
CA GLY A 70 7.97 -24.41 3.31
C GLY A 70 8.38 -24.55 4.78
N LEU A 71 8.29 -23.47 5.55
CA LEU A 71 8.59 -23.50 6.99
C LEU A 71 7.47 -24.16 7.81
N LYS A 72 6.19 -23.98 7.44
CA LYS A 72 5.07 -24.67 8.11
C LYS A 72 5.15 -26.18 7.95
N GLU A 73 5.49 -26.67 6.76
CA GLU A 73 5.67 -28.11 6.50
C GLU A 73 6.84 -28.67 7.33
N GLN A 74 7.96 -27.94 7.39
CA GLN A 74 9.15 -28.32 8.17
C GLN A 74 8.99 -28.29 9.70
N ASN A 75 7.96 -27.63 10.24
CA ASN A 75 7.64 -27.61 11.68
C ASN A 75 6.57 -28.66 12.05
N ARG A 76 5.85 -29.21 11.06
CA ARG A 76 4.81 -30.21 11.27
C ARG A 76 5.37 -31.63 11.41
N ASN A 77 6.50 -31.90 10.76
CA ASN A 77 7.25 -33.16 10.80
C ASN A 77 8.45 -33.04 11.74
#